data_AF-C0FSY3-F1
#
_entry.id   AF-C0FSY3-F1
#
_cell.length_a   1.000
_cell.length_b   1.000
_cell.length_c   1.000
_cell.angle_alpha   90.00
_cell.angle_beta   90.00
_cell.angle_gamma   90.00
#
_symmetry.space_group_name_H-M   'P 1'
#
loop_
_entity.id
_entity.type
_entity.pdbx_description
1 polymer ?
#
loop_
_entity_poly.entity_id
_entity_poly.type
_entity_poly.pdbx_seq_one_letter_code
_entity_poly.pdbx_strand_id
1 'polypeptide(L)' 'MRIVINCISLETISELTLLKTDSRITDLEIIQVQVSRAKTIGDYHLMQGENPIYICSFDFTGEVS' A
#
# COMPACT_ATOMS: atom_id res chain seq x y z
N MET A 1 9.94 -10.14 -11.65
CA MET A 1 8.72 -10.64 -10.98
C MET A 1 8.06 -9.48 -10.26
N ARG A 2 6.79 -9.17 -10.53
CA ARG A 2 6.06 -8.10 -9.83
C ARG A 2 5.62 -8.56 -8.44
N ILE A 3 5.97 -7.81 -7.41
CA ILE A 3 5.59 -8.04 -6.02
C ILE A 3 4.64 -6.92 -5.57
N VAL A 4 3.61 -7.27 -4.80
CA VAL A 4 2.64 -6.32 -4.23
C VAL A 4 2.41 -6.68 -2.77
N ILE A 5 2.50 -5.70 -1.88
CA ILE A 5 2.40 -5.84 -0.43
C ILE A 5 1.38 -4.83 0.10
N ASN A 6 0.38 -5.30 0.82
CA ASN A 6 -0.54 -4.45 1.56
C ASN A 6 -0.05 -4.25 2.98
N CYS A 7 -0.03 -3.00 3.45
CA CYS A 7 0.36 -2.65 4.81
C CYS A 7 -0.60 -1.60 5.38
N ILE A 8 -0.77 -1.60 6.70
CA ILE A 8 -1.70 -0.69 7.40
C ILE A 8 -0.93 0.23 8.34
N SER A 9 0.07 -0.30 9.05
CA SER A 9 0.83 0.45 10.04
C SER A 9 1.95 1.26 9.41
N LEU A 10 2.28 2.40 10.03
CA LEU A 10 3.38 3.24 9.59
C LEU A 10 4.73 2.56 9.80
N GLU A 11 4.82 1.68 10.80
CA GLU A 11 6.01 0.87 11.09
C GLU A 11 6.35 -0.04 9.92
N THR A 12 5.37 -0.76 9.36
CA THR A 12 5.60 -1.64 8.18
C THR A 12 5.95 -0.81 6.94
N ILE A 13 5.35 0.37 6.76
CA ILE A 13 5.73 1.25 5.65
C ILE A 13 7.19 1.68 5.79
N SER A 14 7.62 2.05 7.00
CA SER A 14 9.01 2.43 7.27
C SER A 14 9.98 1.32 6.85
N GLU A 15 9.69 0.07 7.21
CA GLU A 15 10.49 -1.09 6.78
C GLU A 15 10.50 -1.26 5.26
N LEU A 16 9.35 -1.11 4.60
CA LEU A 16 9.25 -1.21 3.14
C LEU A 16 10.04 -0.11 2.43
N THR A 17 10.22 1.07 3.02
CA THR A 17 11.07 2.10 2.41
C THR A 17 12.54 1.71 2.34
N LEU A 18 12.99 0.72 3.13
CA LEU A 18 14.36 0.20 3.04
C LEU A 18 14.60 -0.58 1.75
N LEU A 19 13.55 -1.10 1.10
CA LEU A 19 13.66 -1.83 -0.17
C LEU A 19 14.28 -1.01 -1.29
N LYS A 20 14.22 0.33 -1.22
CA LYS A 20 14.87 1.24 -2.18
C LYS A 20 16.39 1.07 -2.26
N THR A 21 17.02 0.48 -1.24
CA THR A 21 18.48 0.28 -1.20
C THR A 21 18.91 -1.03 -1.84
N ASP A 22 17.96 -1.92 -2.17
CA ASP A 22 18.24 -3.21 -2.81
C ASP A 22 18.32 -3.03 -4.34
N SER A 23 19.49 -3.27 -4.93
CA SER A 23 19.71 -3.11 -6.37
C SER A 23 18.91 -4.10 -7.24
N ARG A 24 18.35 -5.15 -6.64
CA ARG A 24 17.48 -6.12 -7.33
C ARG A 24 16.04 -5.62 -7.46
N ILE A 25 15.72 -4.47 -6.86
CA ILE A 25 14.38 -3.89 -6.83
C ILE A 25 14.35 -2.68 -7.76
N THR A 26 13.35 -2.68 -8.64
CA THR A 26 13.08 -1.62 -9.61
C THR A 26 11.62 -1.20 -9.53
N ASP A 27 11.30 0.00 -10.02
CA ASP A 27 9.92 0.51 -10.09
C ASP A 27 9.16 0.44 -8.76
N LEU A 28 9.84 0.78 -7.65
CA LEU A 28 9.24 0.85 -6.32
C LEU A 28 8.21 1.97 -6.24
N GLU A 29 6.98 1.62 -5.92
CA GLU A 29 5.85 2.51 -5.76
C GLU A 29 5.12 2.23 -4.44
N ILE A 30 4.73 3.29 -3.74
CA ILE A 30 3.90 3.21 -2.54
C ILE A 30 2.71 4.15 -2.72
N ILE A 31 1.50 3.60 -2.70
CA ILE A 31 0.26 4.36 -2.75
C ILE A 31 -0.55 4.15 -1.48
N GLN A 32 -1.35 5.14 -1.11
CA GLN A 32 -2.34 5.03 -0.04
C GLN A 32 -3.74 4.98 -0.66
N VAL A 33 -4.55 4.04 -0.19
CA VAL A 33 -5.96 3.93 -0.58
C VAL A 33 -6.83 4.22 0.64
N GLN A 34 -7.70 5.21 0.50
CA GLN A 34 -8.73 5.54 1.47
C GLN A 34 -10.09 5.23 0.86
N VAL A 35 -10.85 4.37 1.54
CA VAL A 35 -12.19 3.96 1.10
C VAL A 35 -13.19 4.40 2.16
N SER A 36 -14.34 4.89 1.70
CA SER A 36 -15.48 5.17 2.57
C SER A 36 -16.68 4.36 2.12
N ARG A 37 -17.32 3.65 3.05
CA ARG A 37 -18.54 2.88 2.80
C ARG A 37 -19.76 3.72 3.14
N ALA A 38 -20.68 3.84 2.20
CA ALA A 38 -21.99 4.43 2.48
C ALA A 38 -22.79 3.49 3.40
N LYS A 39 -23.30 4.03 4.50
CA LYS A 39 -24.25 3.38 5.39
C LYS A 39 -25.54 4.20 5.43
N THR A 40 -26.65 3.59 5.04
CA THR A 40 -27.96 4.23 5.11
C THR A 40 -28.42 4.38 6.55
N ILE A 41 -28.76 5.60 6.95
CA ILE A 41 -29.31 5.92 8.28
C ILE A 41 -30.50 6.87 8.06
N GLY A 42 -31.70 6.34 8.25
CA GLY A 42 -32.92 7.03 7.80
C GLY A 42 -32.88 7.23 6.28
N ASP A 43 -33.14 8.47 5.85
CA ASP A 43 -33.15 8.87 4.43
C ASP A 43 -31.78 9.36 3.91
N TYR A 44 -30.71 9.19 4.69
CA TYR A 44 -29.38 9.70 4.37
C TYR A 44 -28.34 8.58 4.19
N HIS A 45 -27.34 8.84 3.34
CA HIS A 45 -26.13 8.02 3.26
C HIS A 45 -25.01 8.63 4.09
N LEU A 46 -24.75 8.06 5.26
CA LEU A 46 -23.60 8.42 6.06
C LEU A 46 -22.37 7.69 5.52
N MET A 47 -21.35 8.44 5.10
CA MET A 47 -20.08 7.87 4.67
C MET A 47 -19.24 7.50 5.89
N GLN A 48 -18.95 6.21 6.05
CA GLN A 48 -18.04 5.71 7.08
C GLN A 48 -16.66 5.48 6.47
N GLY A 49 -15.66 6.22 6.92
CA GLY A 49 -14.27 6.03 6.49
C GLY A 49 -13.71 4.72 7.05
N GLU A 50 -13.10 3.92 6.19
CA GLU A 50 -12.33 2.74 6.59
C GLU A 50 -10.89 3.14 6.95
N ASN A 51 -10.21 2.29 7.70
CA ASN A 51 -8.78 2.51 7.99
C ASN A 51 -8.01 2.56 6.66
N PRO A 52 -7.10 3.54 6.50
CA PRO A 52 -6.29 3.62 5.29
C PRO A 52 -5.43 2.37 5.14
N ILE A 53 -5.35 1.88 3.92
CA ILE A 53 -4.40 0.83 3.54
C ILE A 53 -3.35 1.42 2.62
N TYR A 54 -2.14 0.93 2.71
CA TYR A 54 -1.06 1.25 1.81
C TYR A 54 -0.75 0.04 0.95
N ILE A 55 -0.47 0.29 -0.33
CA ILE A 55 -0.08 -0.73 -1.29
C ILE A 55 1.32 -0.35 -1.77
N CYS A 56 2.28 -1.22 -1.46
CA CYS A 56 3.64 -1.14 -1.96
C CYS A 56 3.79 -2.13 -3.11
N SER A 57 4.33 -1.70 -4.24
CA SER A 57 4.61 -2.59 -5.37
C SER A 57 5.97 -2.29 -5.98
N PHE A 58 6.62 -3.33 -6.51
CA PHE A 58 7.92 -3.21 -7.16
C PHE A 58 8.22 -4.43 -8.04
N ASP A 59 9.16 -4.28 -8.96
CA ASP A 59 9.65 -5.36 -9.80
C ASP A 59 10.99 -5.89 -9.25
N PHE A 60 11.02 -7.19 -8.99
CA PHE A 60 12.20 -7.92 -8.52
C PHE A 60 12.91 -8.62 -9.68
N THR A 61 14.19 -8.31 -9.89
CA THR A 61 14.99 -8.81 -11.02
C THR A 61 15.82 -10.06 -10.66
N GLY A 62 16.05 -10.33 -9.37
CA GLY A 62 16.72 -11.55 -8.90
C GLY A 62 18.22 -11.67 -9.19
N GLU A 63 18.76 -10.85 -10.10
CA GLU A 63 20.18 -10.85 -10.46
C GLU A 63 20.97 -9.86 -9.59
N VAL A 64 22.01 -10.34 -8.92
CA VAL A 64 23.07 -9.52 -8.35
C VAL A 64 24.27 -9.66 -9.28
N SER A 65 24.70 -8.55 -9.90
CA SER A 65 25.95 -8.49 -10.65
C SER A 65 27.15 -8.55 -9.72
#